data_AF-A0A2N2I0Z4-F1
#
_entry.id   AF-A0A2N2I0Z4-F1
#
_cell.length_a   1.000
_cell.length_b   1.000
_cell.length_c   1.000
_cell.angle_alpha   90.00
_cell.angle_beta   90.00
_cell.angle_gamma   90.00
#
_symmetry.space_group_name_H-M   'P 1'
#
loop_
_entity.id
_entity.type
_entity.pdbx_description
1 polymer ?
#
loop_
_entity_poly.entity_id
_entity_poly.type
_entity_poly.pdbx_seq_one_letter_code
_entity_poly.pdbx_strand_id
1 'polypeptide(L)'
;MSKLSFAVGVYRPPSEGGSGSLLLRVTENCPWNKCTFCEMYKDHSFVYRSVEDIKTDINTVRIIIDEIQEVARKVGQEGRINRDVLQALLSVNPYLNENHCFSTVFSWLYYGGKTAFLQDADSMIMRPLELIEVLKHLRKTLPTLTRVTSYTRSKTLSQRKLEDLKAIRESGLDRIHVGLETGDDEVLRIIRKGVTSAEQIEGGKKAMAAGFQLSEYWMPDIGGRERWRQNAENTARVLNEINPHYIRSRPFVPRCGTPIFDDYEQGRMHISSPHERLEELRVMINNLNVTSSVCFDHSMNVWANRQSGLLFRQDYEGYKFPEEKSLVLELIDEGLSIDEKRHVHVQDLIAISSL
;
A
#
# COMPACT_ATOMS: atom_id res chain seq x y z
N MET A 1 5.73 -30.59 -0.07
CA MET A 1 6.14 -29.18 0.18
C MET A 1 7.38 -28.63 -0.54
N SER A 2 8.62 -29.18 -0.45
CA SER A 2 9.83 -28.40 -0.83
C SER A 2 9.91 -27.91 -2.28
N LYS A 3 9.25 -28.59 -3.23
CA LYS A 3 9.19 -28.18 -4.64
C LYS A 3 7.96 -27.32 -5.00
N LEU A 4 7.05 -27.09 -4.04
CA LEU A 4 5.87 -26.28 -4.28
C LEU A 4 6.26 -24.80 -4.32
N SER A 5 5.89 -24.13 -5.39
CA SER A 5 6.12 -22.70 -5.59
C SER A 5 4.93 -22.05 -6.26
N PHE A 6 4.75 -20.77 -5.97
CA PHE A 6 3.77 -19.89 -6.61
C PHE A 6 4.37 -18.48 -6.69
N ALA A 7 3.79 -17.61 -7.52
CA ALA A 7 4.35 -16.28 -7.72
C ALA A 7 4.14 -15.38 -6.48
N VAL A 8 5.23 -14.87 -5.92
CA VAL A 8 5.25 -13.95 -4.77
C VAL A 8 6.13 -12.75 -5.10
N GLY A 9 5.58 -11.55 -4.90
CA GLY A 9 6.29 -10.27 -5.06
C GLY A 9 6.80 -9.71 -3.73
N VAL A 10 7.57 -8.62 -3.82
CA VAL A 10 8.19 -7.97 -2.65
C VAL A 10 7.28 -6.91 -2.03
N TYR A 11 6.57 -6.15 -2.86
CA TYR A 11 5.88 -4.94 -2.42
C TYR A 11 4.46 -5.20 -1.90
N ARG A 12 4.15 -4.59 -0.75
CA ARG A 12 2.83 -4.61 -0.09
C ARG A 12 2.70 -3.42 0.87
N PRO A 13 1.49 -2.98 1.23
CA PRO A 13 1.35 -1.87 2.14
C PRO A 13 1.54 -2.28 3.60
N PRO A 14 2.08 -1.39 4.46
CA PRO A 14 2.25 -1.69 5.89
C PRO A 14 0.96 -2.18 6.56
N SER A 15 -0.19 -1.61 6.17
CA SER A 15 -1.51 -1.96 6.68
C SER A 15 -1.98 -3.39 6.40
N GLU A 16 -1.27 -4.17 5.59
CA GLU A 16 -1.54 -5.61 5.42
C GLU A 16 -0.88 -6.47 6.53
N GLY A 17 -0.30 -5.83 7.56
CA GLY A 17 0.11 -6.48 8.81
C GLY A 17 1.38 -7.32 8.67
N GLY A 18 2.31 -6.91 7.79
CA GLY A 18 3.54 -7.66 7.53
C GLY A 18 3.23 -9.03 6.94
N SER A 19 3.52 -10.10 7.70
CA SER A 19 3.26 -11.49 7.30
C SER A 19 1.82 -11.96 7.56
N GLY A 20 0.91 -11.05 7.96
CA GLY A 20 -0.48 -11.36 8.28
C GLY A 20 -1.40 -11.60 7.08
N SER A 21 -0.94 -11.30 5.86
CA SER A 21 -1.72 -11.48 4.62
C SER A 21 -1.02 -12.43 3.64
N LEU A 22 -1.79 -13.34 3.05
CA LEU A 22 -1.31 -14.17 1.94
C LEU A 22 -0.99 -13.27 0.75
N LEU A 23 0.17 -13.46 0.15
CA LEU A 23 0.63 -12.70 -1.00
C LEU A 23 0.38 -13.50 -2.27
N LEU A 24 -0.28 -12.89 -3.27
CA LEU A 24 -0.53 -13.52 -4.56
C LEU A 24 -0.30 -12.50 -5.68
N ARG A 25 0.41 -12.88 -6.73
CA ARG A 25 0.54 -12.04 -7.94
C ARG A 25 -0.52 -12.43 -8.97
N VAL A 26 -1.45 -11.56 -9.29
CA VAL A 26 -2.38 -11.79 -10.44
C VAL A 26 -1.89 -11.09 -11.71
N THR A 27 -1.06 -10.08 -11.51
CA THR A 27 -0.19 -9.46 -12.51
C THR A 27 1.17 -9.31 -11.88
N GLU A 28 2.21 -9.08 -12.69
CA GLU A 28 3.53 -8.79 -12.17
C GLU A 28 3.98 -7.39 -12.57
N ASN A 29 4.58 -6.69 -11.60
CA ASN A 29 5.22 -5.39 -11.77
C ASN A 29 4.24 -4.26 -12.11
N CYS A 30 4.64 -3.26 -12.89
CA CYS A 30 3.82 -2.08 -13.14
C CYS A 30 3.56 -1.87 -14.64
N PRO A 31 2.29 -1.81 -15.09
CA PRO A 31 1.98 -1.56 -16.50
C PRO A 31 2.29 -0.13 -16.94
N TRP A 32 2.44 0.81 -15.99
CA TRP A 32 2.78 2.20 -16.28
C TRP A 32 4.28 2.47 -16.26
N ASN A 33 4.95 2.04 -15.19
CA ASN A 33 6.40 2.12 -14.91
C ASN A 33 7.14 3.44 -15.23
N LYS A 34 6.41 4.55 -15.46
CA LYS A 34 6.98 5.84 -15.92
C LYS A 34 7.09 6.90 -14.83
N CYS A 35 6.53 6.67 -13.64
CA CYS A 35 6.62 7.62 -12.53
C CYS A 35 8.09 7.98 -12.24
N THR A 36 8.41 9.26 -12.08
CA THR A 36 9.80 9.72 -11.90
C THR A 36 10.35 9.49 -10.49
N PHE A 37 9.48 9.21 -9.52
CA PHE A 37 9.85 9.01 -8.10
C PHE A 37 9.87 7.54 -7.66
N CYS A 38 9.33 6.64 -8.49
CA CYS A 38 9.13 5.24 -8.12
C CYS A 38 10.27 4.38 -8.65
N GLU A 39 11.06 3.77 -7.76
CA GLU A 39 12.14 2.84 -8.10
C GLU A 39 11.67 1.38 -8.28
N MET A 40 10.49 1.04 -7.75
CA MET A 40 10.08 -0.32 -7.43
C MET A 40 10.17 -1.35 -8.57
N TYR A 41 9.89 -0.93 -9.80
CA TYR A 41 9.75 -1.84 -10.94
C TYR A 41 10.58 -1.41 -12.16
N LYS A 42 11.54 -0.50 -12.01
CA LYS A 42 12.24 0.12 -13.15
C LYS A 42 12.95 -0.88 -14.06
N ASP A 43 13.49 -1.95 -13.47
CA ASP A 43 14.20 -3.00 -14.20
C ASP A 43 13.31 -4.22 -14.53
N HIS A 44 12.00 -4.11 -14.31
CA HIS A 44 11.07 -5.21 -14.48
C HIS A 44 9.93 -4.86 -15.46
N SER A 45 9.77 -5.70 -16.48
CA SER A 45 8.67 -5.57 -17.44
C SER A 45 7.34 -6.01 -16.81
N PHE A 46 6.25 -5.36 -17.18
CA PHE A 46 4.92 -5.79 -16.78
C PHE A 46 4.60 -7.18 -17.36
N VAL A 47 4.03 -8.06 -16.53
CA VAL A 47 3.54 -9.37 -16.97
C VAL A 47 2.06 -9.50 -16.65
N TYR A 48 1.28 -9.80 -17.68
CA TYR A 48 -0.11 -10.22 -17.55
C TYR A 48 -0.14 -11.75 -17.39
N ARG A 49 -0.70 -12.26 -16.29
CA ARG A 49 -0.77 -13.71 -16.04
C ARG A 49 -2.09 -14.30 -16.54
N SER A 50 -2.05 -15.56 -16.97
CA SER A 50 -3.27 -16.28 -17.35
C SER A 50 -4.11 -16.64 -16.11
N VAL A 51 -5.42 -16.79 -16.27
CA VAL A 51 -6.32 -17.21 -15.18
C VAL A 51 -5.90 -18.58 -14.64
N GLU A 52 -5.45 -19.47 -15.52
CA GLU A 52 -5.02 -20.84 -15.25
C GLU A 52 -3.76 -20.88 -14.40
N ASP A 53 -2.75 -20.04 -14.70
CA ASP A 53 -1.53 -19.93 -13.89
C ASP A 53 -1.87 -19.42 -12.49
N ILE A 54 -2.73 -18.40 -12.39
CA ILE A 54 -3.14 -17.82 -11.11
C ILE A 54 -3.93 -18.85 -10.27
N LYS A 55 -4.84 -19.61 -10.90
CA LYS A 55 -5.56 -20.69 -10.21
C LYS A 55 -4.62 -21.80 -9.75
N THR A 56 -3.61 -22.13 -10.55
CA THR A 56 -2.57 -23.10 -10.19
C THR A 56 -1.83 -22.64 -8.94
N ASP A 57 -1.43 -21.38 -8.86
CA ASP A 57 -0.82 -20.79 -7.67
C ASP A 57 -1.74 -20.88 -6.43
N ILE A 58 -3.01 -20.53 -6.58
CA ILE A 58 -4.01 -20.63 -5.49
C ILE A 58 -4.16 -22.07 -5.01
N ASN A 59 -4.18 -23.04 -5.93
CA ASN A 59 -4.25 -24.46 -5.60
C ASN A 59 -2.97 -24.93 -4.90
N THR A 60 -1.80 -24.47 -5.34
CA THR A 60 -0.52 -24.74 -4.67
C THR A 60 -0.54 -24.23 -3.22
N VAL A 61 -1.07 -23.03 -2.98
CA VAL A 61 -1.26 -22.51 -1.61
C VAL A 61 -2.12 -23.47 -0.79
N ARG A 62 -3.26 -23.94 -1.33
CA ARG A 62 -4.13 -24.90 -0.63
C ARG A 62 -3.39 -26.18 -0.26
N ILE A 63 -2.61 -26.75 -1.18
CA ILE A 63 -1.80 -27.94 -0.93
C ILE A 63 -0.81 -27.70 0.21
N ILE A 64 -0.13 -26.55 0.23
CA ILE A 64 0.80 -26.19 1.34
C ILE A 64 0.03 -26.11 2.67
N ILE A 65 -1.15 -25.49 2.69
CA ILE A 65 -2.00 -25.42 3.90
C ILE A 65 -2.37 -26.83 4.39
N ASP A 66 -2.81 -27.71 3.49
CA ASP A 66 -3.19 -29.09 3.81
C ASP A 66 -2.02 -29.86 4.45
N GLU A 67 -0.82 -29.77 3.87
CA GLU A 67 0.38 -30.41 4.42
C GLU A 67 0.74 -29.86 5.81
N ILE A 68 0.70 -28.53 6.01
CA ILE A 68 0.96 -27.91 7.32
C ILE A 68 -0.07 -28.36 8.37
N GLN A 69 -1.36 -28.37 8.01
CA GLN A 69 -2.45 -28.75 8.92
C GLN A 69 -2.40 -30.24 9.29
N GLU A 70 -2.01 -31.10 8.36
CA GLU A 70 -1.80 -32.53 8.62
C GLU A 70 -0.68 -32.74 9.65
N VAL A 71 0.45 -32.03 9.52
CA VAL A 71 1.54 -32.10 10.50
C VAL A 71 1.10 -31.55 11.85
N ALA A 72 0.41 -30.40 11.89
CA ALA A 72 -0.12 -29.83 13.12
C ALA A 72 -1.03 -30.80 13.89
N ARG A 73 -1.86 -31.59 13.18
CA ARG A 73 -2.68 -32.65 13.79
C ARG A 73 -1.83 -33.80 14.31
N LYS A 74 -0.82 -34.25 13.56
CA LYS A 74 0.07 -35.35 13.96
C LYS A 74 0.90 -35.04 15.21
N VAL A 75 1.29 -33.78 15.41
CA VAL A 75 2.05 -33.36 16.60
C VAL A 75 1.18 -32.97 17.79
N GLY A 76 -0.13 -33.26 17.73
CA GLY A 76 -1.05 -33.03 18.86
C GLY A 76 -1.40 -31.57 19.12
N GLN A 77 -1.18 -30.68 18.15
CA GLN A 77 -1.44 -29.24 18.30
C GLN A 77 -2.87 -28.85 17.89
N GLU A 78 -3.77 -29.82 17.74
CA GLU A 78 -5.19 -29.62 17.38
C GLU A 78 -5.40 -28.74 16.13
N GLY A 79 -4.44 -28.76 15.18
CA GLY A 79 -4.48 -27.92 13.99
C GLY A 79 -4.07 -26.45 14.21
N ARG A 80 -3.66 -26.05 15.41
CA ARG A 80 -3.08 -24.73 15.69
C ARG A 80 -1.69 -24.63 15.07
N ILE A 81 -1.42 -23.52 14.39
CA ILE A 81 -0.12 -23.27 13.76
C ILE A 81 0.75 -22.49 14.74
N ASN A 82 1.83 -23.10 15.23
CA ASN A 82 2.73 -22.52 16.21
C ASN A 82 4.18 -22.97 16.00
N ARG A 83 5.08 -22.58 16.93
CA ARG A 83 6.52 -22.89 16.83
C ARG A 83 6.81 -24.39 16.85
N ASP A 84 6.04 -25.18 17.59
CA ASP A 84 6.23 -26.63 17.66
C ASP A 84 5.92 -27.30 16.32
N VAL A 85 4.85 -26.83 15.64
CA VAL A 85 4.53 -27.28 14.27
C VAL A 85 5.65 -26.92 13.30
N LEU A 86 6.20 -25.70 13.39
CA LEU A 86 7.33 -25.30 12.55
C LEU A 86 8.54 -26.21 12.78
N GLN A 87 8.88 -26.46 14.04
CA GLN A 87 10.02 -27.32 14.40
C GLN A 87 9.82 -28.75 13.88
N ALA A 88 8.61 -29.30 13.97
CA ALA A 88 8.31 -30.62 13.43
C ALA A 88 8.36 -30.69 11.90
N LEU A 89 7.94 -29.63 11.20
CA LEU A 89 8.08 -29.54 9.74
C LEU A 89 9.55 -29.49 9.33
N LEU A 90 10.35 -28.68 10.01
CA LEU A 90 11.78 -28.50 9.71
C LEU A 90 12.63 -29.72 10.10
N SER A 91 12.24 -30.49 11.12
CA SER A 91 12.96 -31.72 11.47
C SER A 91 12.80 -32.81 10.42
N VAL A 92 11.66 -32.84 9.72
CA VAL A 92 11.38 -33.76 8.62
C VAL A 92 12.01 -33.26 7.31
N ASN A 93 11.95 -31.95 7.06
CA ASN A 93 12.49 -31.36 5.84
C ASN A 93 13.13 -29.98 6.11
N PRO A 94 14.43 -29.93 6.40
CA PRO A 94 15.13 -28.68 6.68
C PRO A 94 15.08 -27.66 5.53
N TYR A 95 14.99 -28.12 4.28
CA TYR A 95 14.94 -27.25 3.10
C TYR A 95 13.67 -26.38 3.01
N LEU A 96 12.66 -26.64 3.84
CA LEU A 96 11.48 -25.77 3.92
C LEU A 96 11.82 -24.35 4.38
N ASN A 97 12.89 -24.18 5.17
CA ASN A 97 13.34 -22.88 5.63
C ASN A 97 13.83 -21.97 4.47
N GLU A 98 14.28 -22.58 3.36
CA GLU A 98 14.73 -21.88 2.16
C GLU A 98 13.59 -21.66 1.16
N ASN A 99 12.44 -22.32 1.35
CA ASN A 99 11.29 -22.17 0.47
C ASN A 99 10.44 -20.96 0.90
N HIS A 100 10.60 -19.84 0.19
CA HIS A 100 9.85 -18.60 0.45
C HIS A 100 8.32 -18.76 0.37
N CYS A 101 7.81 -19.65 -0.49
CA CYS A 101 6.38 -19.91 -0.61
C CYS A 101 5.84 -20.58 0.64
N PHE A 102 6.54 -21.60 1.14
CA PHE A 102 6.24 -22.23 2.42
C PHE A 102 6.28 -21.21 3.57
N SER A 103 7.37 -20.45 3.68
CA SER A 103 7.55 -19.46 4.77
C SER A 103 6.45 -18.40 4.78
N THR A 104 5.99 -17.97 3.59
CA THR A 104 4.87 -17.03 3.44
C THR A 104 3.55 -17.65 3.90
N VAL A 105 3.20 -18.86 3.43
CA VAL A 105 1.94 -19.53 3.83
C VAL A 105 1.95 -19.88 5.31
N PHE A 106 3.05 -20.39 5.84
CA PHE A 106 3.18 -20.72 7.26
C PHE A 106 2.99 -19.48 8.14
N SER A 107 3.67 -18.38 7.81
CA SER A 107 3.54 -17.13 8.57
C SER A 107 2.10 -16.60 8.52
N TRP A 108 1.47 -16.61 7.34
CA TRP A 108 0.09 -16.19 7.18
C TRP A 108 -0.89 -17.02 8.02
N LEU A 109 -0.73 -18.35 8.05
CA LEU A 109 -1.53 -19.23 8.90
C LEU A 109 -1.25 -19.00 10.40
N TYR A 110 0.00 -18.76 10.77
CA TYR A 110 0.40 -18.41 12.14
C TYR A 110 -0.31 -17.15 12.64
N TYR A 111 -0.52 -16.16 11.76
CA TYR A 111 -1.29 -14.95 12.04
C TYR A 111 -2.80 -15.09 11.79
N GLY A 112 -3.31 -16.30 11.61
CA GLY A 112 -4.74 -16.62 11.59
C GLY A 112 -5.36 -16.90 10.22
N GLY A 113 -4.61 -16.71 9.12
CA GLY A 113 -5.02 -17.15 7.79
C GLY A 113 -6.27 -16.46 7.23
N LYS A 114 -6.46 -15.16 7.51
CA LYS A 114 -7.72 -14.44 7.25
C LYS A 114 -7.68 -13.45 6.10
N THR A 115 -6.53 -12.96 5.68
CA THR A 115 -6.45 -11.90 4.67
C THR A 115 -5.55 -12.29 3.51
N ALA A 116 -5.84 -11.78 2.32
CA ALA A 116 -5.00 -11.95 1.13
C ALA A 116 -4.80 -10.60 0.43
N PHE A 117 -3.62 -10.42 -0.15
CA PHE A 117 -3.21 -9.23 -0.86
C PHE A 117 -2.78 -9.61 -2.28
N LEU A 118 -3.52 -9.10 -3.27
CA LEU A 118 -3.17 -9.20 -4.69
C LEU A 118 -2.13 -8.14 -5.00
N GLN A 119 -0.90 -8.61 -5.21
CA GLN A 119 0.31 -7.81 -5.28
C GLN A 119 0.46 -7.03 -6.59
N ASP A 120 1.51 -6.23 -6.60
CA ASP A 120 1.97 -5.40 -7.70
C ASP A 120 1.10 -4.20 -8.02
N ALA A 121 1.50 -3.40 -9.00
CA ALA A 121 1.07 -2.00 -9.04
C ALA A 121 -0.40 -1.80 -9.42
N ASP A 122 -1.00 -2.75 -10.15
CA ASP A 122 -2.33 -2.56 -10.74
C ASP A 122 -3.02 -3.87 -11.10
N SER A 123 -3.36 -4.71 -10.11
CA SER A 123 -4.07 -5.98 -10.38
C SER A 123 -5.39 -5.78 -11.12
N MET A 124 -6.06 -4.65 -10.89
CA MET A 124 -7.28 -4.29 -11.59
C MET A 124 -7.06 -3.87 -13.03
N ILE A 125 -5.87 -4.00 -13.62
CA ILE A 125 -5.72 -3.91 -15.09
C ILE A 125 -6.25 -5.17 -15.80
N MET A 126 -6.39 -6.29 -15.08
CA MET A 126 -6.97 -7.52 -15.62
C MET A 126 -8.38 -7.33 -16.16
N ARG A 127 -8.75 -8.06 -17.22
CA ARG A 127 -10.11 -8.02 -17.78
C ARG A 127 -11.13 -8.37 -16.67
N PRO A 128 -12.26 -7.65 -16.56
CA PRO A 128 -13.19 -7.83 -15.44
C PRO A 128 -13.59 -9.29 -15.21
N LEU A 129 -13.97 -10.00 -16.28
CA LEU A 129 -14.42 -11.39 -16.20
C LEU A 129 -13.34 -12.34 -15.67
N GLU A 130 -12.09 -12.12 -16.07
CA GLU A 130 -10.94 -12.92 -15.62
C GLU A 130 -10.63 -12.69 -14.15
N LEU A 131 -10.63 -11.42 -13.71
CA LEU A 131 -10.39 -11.09 -12.31
C LEU A 131 -11.52 -11.63 -11.41
N ILE A 132 -12.77 -11.53 -11.86
CA ILE A 132 -13.93 -12.11 -11.17
C ILE A 132 -13.78 -13.62 -11.02
N GLU A 133 -13.33 -14.31 -12.07
CA GLU A 133 -13.11 -15.75 -12.04
C GLU A 133 -12.00 -16.15 -11.05
N VAL A 134 -10.88 -15.41 -11.06
CA VAL A 134 -9.79 -15.58 -10.09
C VAL A 134 -10.28 -15.35 -8.66
N LEU A 135 -11.02 -14.27 -8.39
CA LEU A 135 -11.51 -13.94 -7.05
C LEU A 135 -12.49 -15.00 -6.51
N LYS A 136 -13.40 -15.49 -7.36
CA LYS A 136 -14.31 -16.59 -7.01
C LYS A 136 -13.54 -17.87 -6.69
N HIS A 137 -12.52 -18.21 -7.48
CA HIS A 137 -11.68 -19.37 -7.23
C HIS A 137 -10.88 -19.23 -5.93
N LEU A 138 -10.33 -18.03 -5.66
CA LEU A 138 -9.61 -17.71 -4.44
C LEU A 138 -10.50 -17.90 -3.19
N ARG A 139 -11.70 -17.30 -3.18
CA ARG A 139 -12.64 -17.40 -2.06
C ARG A 139 -13.16 -18.82 -1.84
N LYS A 140 -13.41 -19.56 -2.92
CA LYS A 140 -13.83 -20.96 -2.84
C LYS A 140 -12.72 -21.84 -2.26
N THR A 141 -11.49 -21.64 -2.71
CA THR A 141 -10.34 -22.46 -2.31
C THR A 141 -9.86 -22.14 -0.90
N LEU A 142 -9.94 -20.87 -0.50
CA LEU A 142 -9.52 -20.36 0.81
C LEU A 142 -10.70 -19.72 1.56
N PRO A 143 -11.65 -20.51 2.08
CA PRO A 143 -12.88 -19.99 2.70
C PRO A 143 -12.65 -19.25 4.02
N THR A 144 -11.44 -19.33 4.60
CA THR A 144 -11.08 -18.58 5.81
C THR A 144 -10.84 -17.10 5.55
N LEU A 145 -10.71 -16.70 4.28
CA LEU A 145 -10.48 -15.31 3.90
C LEU A 145 -11.69 -14.45 4.27
N THR A 146 -11.47 -13.45 5.10
CA THR A 146 -12.44 -12.40 5.44
C THR A 146 -12.20 -11.13 4.63
N ARG A 147 -10.95 -10.88 4.19
CA ARG A 147 -10.60 -9.71 3.39
C ARG A 147 -9.62 -10.03 2.27
N VAL A 148 -9.93 -9.56 1.06
CA VAL A 148 -8.99 -9.52 -0.07
C VAL A 148 -8.74 -8.06 -0.45
N THR A 149 -7.47 -7.72 -0.58
CA THR A 149 -7.00 -6.36 -0.84
C THR A 149 -6.15 -6.33 -2.10
N SER A 150 -6.09 -5.20 -2.80
CA SER A 150 -5.17 -5.01 -3.92
C SER A 150 -4.68 -3.57 -4.06
N TYR A 151 -3.54 -3.38 -4.72
CA TYR A 151 -3.19 -2.08 -5.30
C TYR A 151 -3.91 -1.85 -6.63
N THR A 152 -4.13 -0.57 -6.94
CA THR A 152 -4.78 -0.15 -8.18
C THR A 152 -4.35 1.24 -8.56
N ARG A 153 -4.31 1.51 -9.88
CA ARG A 153 -4.13 2.87 -10.39
C ARG A 153 -5.47 3.60 -10.52
N SER A 154 -5.49 4.88 -10.16
CA SER A 154 -6.68 5.73 -10.36
C SER A 154 -7.08 5.81 -11.84
N LYS A 155 -6.09 5.77 -12.76
CA LYS A 155 -6.33 5.70 -14.21
C LYS A 155 -7.19 4.48 -14.58
N THR A 156 -6.86 3.32 -14.03
CA THR A 156 -7.57 2.06 -14.28
C THR A 156 -9.00 2.11 -13.73
N LEU A 157 -9.20 2.71 -12.56
CA LEU A 157 -10.54 2.97 -12.02
C LEU A 157 -11.36 3.89 -12.92
N SER A 158 -10.78 5.01 -13.36
CA SER A 158 -11.47 6.01 -14.18
C SER A 158 -11.95 5.43 -15.51
N GLN A 159 -11.16 4.56 -16.13
CA GLN A 159 -11.49 3.96 -17.43
C GLN A 159 -12.52 2.82 -17.33
N ARG A 160 -12.71 2.24 -16.15
CA ARG A 160 -13.66 1.14 -15.96
C ARG A 160 -15.08 1.63 -15.86
N LYS A 161 -15.99 0.77 -16.32
CA LYS A 161 -17.42 0.94 -16.08
C LYS A 161 -17.73 0.65 -14.62
N LEU A 162 -18.71 1.36 -14.06
CA LEU A 162 -19.10 1.19 -12.66
C LEU A 162 -19.65 -0.22 -12.41
N GLU A 163 -20.33 -0.81 -13.39
CA GLU A 163 -20.92 -2.14 -13.32
C GLU A 163 -19.82 -3.22 -13.19
N ASP A 164 -18.73 -3.08 -13.93
CA ASP A 164 -17.57 -3.97 -13.83
C ASP A 164 -16.92 -3.89 -12.45
N LEU A 165 -16.80 -2.67 -11.91
CA LEU A 165 -16.24 -2.43 -10.58
C LEU A 165 -17.13 -3.05 -9.48
N LYS A 166 -18.45 -2.92 -9.58
CA LYS A 166 -19.41 -3.58 -8.68
C LYS A 166 -19.28 -5.10 -8.75
N ALA A 167 -19.24 -5.66 -9.96
CA ALA A 167 -19.11 -7.10 -10.15
C ALA A 167 -17.78 -7.64 -9.57
N ILE A 168 -16.67 -6.90 -9.72
CA ILE A 168 -15.39 -7.23 -9.08
C ILE A 168 -15.51 -7.19 -7.54
N ARG A 169 -16.10 -6.12 -6.98
CA ARG A 169 -16.32 -5.98 -5.54
C ARG A 169 -17.12 -7.15 -4.96
N GLU A 170 -18.23 -7.50 -5.61
CA GLU A 170 -19.14 -8.59 -5.22
C GLU A 170 -18.51 -9.97 -5.37
N SER A 171 -17.56 -10.14 -6.30
CA SER A 171 -16.83 -11.40 -6.47
C SER A 171 -15.79 -11.67 -5.38
N GLY A 172 -15.48 -10.67 -4.54
CA GLY A 172 -14.72 -10.87 -3.31
C GLY A 172 -13.45 -10.04 -3.17
N LEU A 173 -13.24 -8.97 -3.96
CA LEU A 173 -12.20 -7.97 -3.69
C LEU A 173 -12.76 -6.85 -2.80
N ASP A 174 -12.32 -6.73 -1.55
CA ASP A 174 -12.97 -5.83 -0.58
C ASP A 174 -12.34 -4.45 -0.50
N ARG A 175 -11.01 -4.39 -0.50
CA ARG A 175 -10.24 -3.16 -0.28
C ARG A 175 -9.32 -2.90 -1.47
N ILE A 176 -9.22 -1.64 -1.85
CA ILE A 176 -8.22 -1.20 -2.82
C ILE A 176 -7.39 -0.05 -2.25
N HIS A 177 -6.09 -0.13 -2.50
CA HIS A 177 -5.12 0.92 -2.22
C HIS A 177 -4.75 1.61 -3.52
N VAL A 178 -4.93 2.93 -3.54
CA VAL A 178 -4.72 3.75 -4.73
C VAL A 178 -3.63 4.77 -4.42
N GLY A 179 -2.61 4.80 -5.28
CA GLY A 179 -1.58 5.83 -5.23
C GLY A 179 -2.07 7.10 -5.91
N LEU A 180 -2.70 8.00 -5.15
CA LEU A 180 -3.05 9.35 -5.60
C LEU A 180 -1.80 10.21 -5.74
N GLU A 181 -0.87 10.10 -4.79
CA GLU A 181 0.38 10.85 -4.62
C GLU A 181 0.19 12.36 -4.44
N THR A 182 -0.54 12.98 -5.35
CA THR A 182 -0.89 14.41 -5.36
C THR A 182 -2.17 14.61 -6.16
N GLY A 183 -2.97 15.61 -5.76
CA GLY A 183 -4.11 16.11 -6.52
C GLY A 183 -3.78 17.30 -7.44
N ASP A 184 -2.51 17.70 -7.54
CA ASP A 184 -2.03 18.82 -8.34
C ASP A 184 -1.63 18.38 -9.75
N ASP A 185 -2.30 18.91 -10.79
CA ASP A 185 -2.07 18.49 -12.18
C ASP A 185 -0.69 18.91 -12.73
N GLU A 186 -0.05 19.94 -12.16
CA GLU A 186 1.32 20.30 -12.52
C GLU A 186 2.30 19.27 -11.97
N VAL A 187 2.18 18.94 -10.69
CA VAL A 187 3.02 17.94 -10.03
C VAL A 187 2.78 16.56 -10.64
N LEU A 188 1.53 16.16 -10.94
CA LEU A 188 1.22 14.90 -11.63
C LEU A 188 1.95 14.76 -12.97
N ARG A 189 2.09 15.87 -13.71
CA ARG A 189 2.80 15.92 -15.00
C ARG A 189 4.31 15.80 -14.79
N ILE A 190 4.87 16.54 -13.85
CA ILE A 190 6.30 16.49 -13.47
C ILE A 190 6.67 15.06 -13.09
N ILE A 191 5.88 14.45 -12.20
CA ILE A 191 6.16 13.10 -11.71
C ILE A 191 5.76 11.98 -12.69
N ARG A 192 5.20 12.33 -13.85
CA ARG A 192 4.72 11.41 -14.89
C ARG A 192 3.80 10.32 -14.31
N LYS A 193 2.82 10.69 -13.47
CA LYS A 193 1.89 9.71 -12.87
C LYS A 193 0.94 9.07 -13.90
N GLY A 194 0.72 9.76 -15.02
CA GLY A 194 -0.12 9.28 -16.13
C GLY A 194 -1.61 9.32 -15.83
N VAL A 195 -2.04 10.30 -15.03
CA VAL A 195 -3.42 10.56 -14.62
C VAL A 195 -3.60 12.06 -14.37
N THR A 196 -4.82 12.57 -14.44
CA THR A 196 -5.18 13.93 -14.01
C THR A 196 -5.94 13.91 -12.68
N SER A 197 -6.03 15.05 -12.01
CA SER A 197 -6.84 15.21 -10.80
C SER A 197 -8.32 14.88 -11.04
N ALA A 198 -8.86 15.22 -12.22
CA ALA A 198 -10.22 14.86 -12.62
C ALA A 198 -10.42 13.35 -12.75
N GLU A 199 -9.46 12.65 -13.35
CA GLU A 199 -9.48 11.18 -13.47
C GLU A 199 -9.32 10.49 -12.11
N GLN A 200 -8.53 11.06 -11.19
CA GLN A 200 -8.46 10.57 -9.81
C GLN A 200 -9.81 10.71 -9.10
N ILE A 201 -10.47 11.87 -9.22
CA ILE A 201 -11.81 12.10 -8.65
C ILE A 201 -12.81 11.10 -9.23
N GLU A 202 -12.86 10.96 -10.56
CA GLU A 202 -13.77 10.03 -11.23
C GLU A 202 -13.53 8.59 -10.76
N GLY A 203 -12.28 8.13 -10.78
CA GLY A 203 -11.91 6.78 -10.36
C GLY A 203 -12.23 6.52 -8.88
N GLY A 204 -11.91 7.47 -8.00
CA GLY A 204 -12.21 7.37 -6.56
C GLY A 204 -13.71 7.32 -6.28
N LYS A 205 -14.50 8.20 -6.91
CA LYS A 205 -15.97 8.18 -6.78
C LYS A 205 -16.58 6.88 -7.30
N LYS A 206 -16.09 6.35 -8.43
CA LYS A 206 -16.51 5.03 -8.94
C LYS A 206 -16.17 3.90 -7.96
N ALA A 207 -14.98 3.91 -7.37
CA ALA A 207 -14.58 2.91 -6.38
C ALA A 207 -15.49 2.94 -5.13
N MET A 208 -15.77 4.14 -4.61
CA MET A 208 -16.69 4.32 -3.48
C MET A 208 -18.11 3.86 -3.83
N ALA A 209 -18.64 4.25 -5.00
CA ALA A 209 -19.96 3.85 -5.48
C ALA A 209 -20.08 2.34 -5.78
N ALA A 210 -18.97 1.67 -6.11
CA ALA A 210 -18.92 0.23 -6.28
C ALA A 210 -18.90 -0.53 -4.94
N GLY A 211 -18.68 0.15 -3.81
CA GLY A 211 -18.68 -0.45 -2.47
C GLY A 211 -17.33 -0.99 -2.01
N PHE A 212 -16.22 -0.58 -2.64
CA PHE A 212 -14.88 -0.91 -2.14
C PHE A 212 -14.55 -0.10 -0.89
N GLN A 213 -13.78 -0.70 0.01
CA GLN A 213 -13.05 0.07 1.01
C GLN A 213 -11.84 0.73 0.31
N LEU A 214 -11.94 2.02 0.06
CA LEU A 214 -10.92 2.79 -0.65
C LEU A 214 -9.90 3.41 0.32
N SER A 215 -8.62 3.19 0.04
CA SER A 215 -7.51 3.85 0.73
C SER A 215 -6.65 4.60 -0.27
N GLU A 216 -6.61 5.93 -0.17
CA GLU A 216 -5.81 6.80 -1.02
C GLU A 216 -4.48 7.14 -0.34
N TYR A 217 -3.38 7.07 -1.09
CA TYR A 217 -2.06 7.49 -0.61
C TYR A 217 -1.71 8.84 -1.20
N TRP A 218 -1.21 9.73 -0.36
CA TRP A 218 -0.73 11.04 -0.77
C TRP A 218 0.69 11.25 -0.23
N MET A 219 1.47 12.08 -0.93
CA MET A 219 2.89 12.27 -0.67
C MET A 219 3.17 13.73 -0.31
N PRO A 220 3.29 14.06 0.99
CA PRO A 220 3.87 15.33 1.41
C PRO A 220 5.26 15.53 0.77
N ASP A 221 5.52 16.75 0.31
CA ASP A 221 6.78 17.25 -0.26
C ASP A 221 7.12 16.71 -1.65
N ILE A 222 6.22 15.98 -2.31
CA ILE A 222 6.45 15.50 -3.69
C ILE A 222 6.53 16.65 -4.70
N GLY A 223 5.92 17.79 -4.39
CA GLY A 223 6.05 19.02 -5.18
C GLY A 223 7.35 19.80 -4.94
N GLY A 224 8.14 19.41 -3.92
CA GLY A 224 9.28 20.16 -3.43
C GLY A 224 8.90 21.49 -2.77
N ARG A 225 9.92 22.20 -2.32
CA ARG A 225 9.80 23.51 -1.67
C ARG A 225 9.04 24.53 -2.51
N GLU A 226 9.10 24.39 -3.82
CA GLU A 226 8.49 25.29 -4.80
C GLU A 226 6.97 25.15 -4.85
N ARG A 227 6.42 23.97 -4.52
CA ARG A 227 5.00 23.65 -4.78
C ARG A 227 4.28 22.96 -3.63
N TRP A 228 4.89 22.82 -2.45
CA TRP A 228 4.25 22.15 -1.31
C TRP A 228 2.86 22.73 -0.99
N ARG A 229 2.68 24.05 -1.09
CA ARG A 229 1.40 24.70 -0.76
C ARG A 229 0.30 24.33 -1.75
N GLN A 230 0.55 24.49 -3.06
CA GLN A 230 -0.43 24.08 -4.07
C GLN A 230 -0.66 22.56 -4.05
N ASN A 231 0.37 21.77 -3.74
CA ASN A 231 0.25 20.32 -3.56
C ASN A 231 -0.76 19.98 -2.47
N ALA A 232 -0.64 20.59 -1.28
CA ALA A 232 -1.58 20.41 -0.17
C ALA A 232 -3.00 20.87 -0.53
N GLU A 233 -3.16 22.08 -1.06
CA GLU A 233 -4.47 22.64 -1.38
C GLU A 233 -5.21 21.79 -2.44
N ASN A 234 -4.53 21.42 -3.52
CA ASN A 234 -5.13 20.64 -4.61
C ASN A 234 -5.36 19.18 -4.21
N THR A 235 -4.50 18.60 -3.38
CA THR A 235 -4.70 17.25 -2.85
C THR A 235 -5.90 17.20 -1.90
N ALA A 236 -6.08 18.18 -1.02
CA ALA A 236 -7.25 18.30 -0.17
C ALA A 236 -8.54 18.43 -1.00
N ARG A 237 -8.53 19.26 -2.05
CA ARG A 237 -9.67 19.39 -2.97
C ARG A 237 -10.08 18.05 -3.59
N VAL A 238 -9.11 17.29 -4.12
CA VAL A 238 -9.38 15.97 -4.72
C VAL A 238 -9.93 14.99 -3.67
N LEU A 239 -9.32 14.94 -2.48
CA LEU A 239 -9.72 14.02 -1.43
C LEU A 239 -11.09 14.35 -0.82
N ASN A 240 -11.47 15.63 -0.75
CA ASN A 240 -12.81 16.05 -0.35
C ASN A 240 -13.88 15.56 -1.35
N GLU A 241 -13.57 15.60 -2.65
CA GLU A 241 -14.48 15.09 -3.69
C GLU A 241 -14.64 13.57 -3.65
N ILE A 242 -13.57 12.84 -3.33
CA ILE A 242 -13.59 11.36 -3.26
C ILE A 242 -14.18 10.87 -1.93
N ASN A 243 -13.81 11.51 -0.82
CA ASN A 243 -14.08 11.12 0.56
C ASN A 243 -13.80 9.62 0.82
N PRO A 244 -12.54 9.16 0.65
CA PRO A 244 -12.19 7.74 0.79
C PRO A 244 -12.30 7.25 2.24
N HIS A 245 -12.22 5.94 2.46
CA HIS A 245 -12.25 5.41 3.83
C HIS A 245 -10.96 5.73 4.59
N TYR A 246 -9.80 5.67 3.90
CA TYR A 246 -8.50 6.01 4.46
C TYR A 246 -7.73 6.98 3.57
N ILE A 247 -7.08 7.96 4.19
CA ILE A 247 -6.12 8.88 3.57
C ILE A 247 -4.79 8.63 4.25
N ARG A 248 -3.78 8.14 3.52
CA ARG A 248 -2.51 7.74 4.13
C ARG A 248 -1.35 8.62 3.66
N SER A 249 -0.69 9.26 4.62
CA SER A 249 0.50 10.07 4.40
C SER A 249 1.70 9.18 4.09
N ARG A 250 2.36 9.44 2.96
CA ARG A 250 3.60 8.80 2.51
C ARG A 250 4.65 9.88 2.19
N PRO A 251 5.27 10.49 3.21
CA PRO A 251 6.19 11.61 3.01
C PRO A 251 7.27 11.27 1.99
N PHE A 252 7.44 12.12 0.98
CA PHE A 252 8.37 11.90 -0.11
C PHE A 252 9.83 11.92 0.39
N VAL A 253 10.63 11.01 -0.15
CA VAL A 253 12.09 10.96 -0.01
C VAL A 253 12.63 10.60 -1.40
N PRO A 254 13.44 11.47 -2.04
CA PRO A 254 14.13 11.13 -3.29
C PRO A 254 14.91 9.82 -3.15
N ARG A 255 14.78 8.94 -4.15
CA ARG A 255 15.42 7.63 -4.15
C ARG A 255 16.48 7.53 -5.24
N CYS A 256 17.66 7.06 -4.87
CA CYS A 256 18.76 6.86 -5.80
C CYS A 256 18.30 5.99 -7.00
N GLY A 257 18.73 6.35 -8.22
CA GLY A 257 18.32 5.67 -9.45
C GLY A 257 16.94 6.07 -9.99
N THR A 258 16.29 7.09 -9.42
CA THR A 258 15.05 7.65 -9.96
C THR A 258 15.28 9.01 -10.63
N PRO A 259 14.55 9.35 -11.72
CA PRO A 259 14.75 10.65 -12.39
C PRO A 259 14.55 11.87 -11.47
N ILE A 260 13.66 11.79 -10.49
CA ILE A 260 13.46 12.90 -9.54
C ILE A 260 14.64 13.06 -8.58
N PHE A 261 15.41 12.00 -8.33
CA PHE A 261 16.63 12.07 -7.56
C PHE A 261 17.73 12.79 -8.35
N ASP A 262 17.84 12.54 -9.65
CA ASP A 262 18.74 13.29 -10.53
C ASP A 262 18.40 14.80 -10.53
N ASP A 263 17.11 15.13 -10.49
CA ASP A 263 16.65 16.52 -10.35
C ASP A 263 17.03 17.14 -9.01
N TYR A 264 16.94 16.38 -7.92
CA TYR A 264 17.41 16.79 -6.60
C TYR A 264 18.93 17.02 -6.56
N GLU A 265 19.73 16.06 -7.04
CA GLU A 265 21.20 16.17 -7.05
C GLU A 265 21.69 17.36 -7.89
N GLN A 266 20.97 17.68 -8.97
CA GLN A 266 21.31 18.79 -9.87
C GLN A 266 20.71 20.13 -9.42
N GLY A 267 20.07 20.19 -8.25
CA GLY A 267 19.47 21.42 -7.70
C GLY A 267 18.25 21.94 -8.47
N ARG A 268 17.60 21.09 -9.28
CA ARG A 268 16.35 21.42 -9.98
C ARG A 268 15.11 21.21 -9.11
N MET A 269 15.22 20.40 -8.07
CA MET A 269 14.19 20.19 -7.05
C MET A 269 14.78 20.40 -5.66
N HIS A 270 14.13 21.21 -4.84
CA HIS A 270 14.54 21.43 -3.46
C HIS A 270 13.61 20.70 -2.49
N ILE A 271 14.20 19.98 -1.55
CA ILE A 271 13.45 19.30 -0.49
C ILE A 271 13.15 20.29 0.63
N SER A 272 11.89 20.27 1.10
CA SER A 272 11.41 21.18 2.12
C SER A 272 12.03 20.85 3.49
N SER A 273 12.18 21.86 4.34
CA SER A 273 12.60 21.67 5.73
C SER A 273 11.55 20.89 6.54
N PRO A 274 11.90 20.28 7.69
CA PRO A 274 10.92 19.61 8.53
C PRO A 274 9.73 20.49 8.93
N HIS A 275 9.94 21.78 9.21
CA HIS A 275 8.86 22.73 9.49
C HIS A 275 8.02 23.04 8.24
N GLU A 276 8.63 23.24 7.08
CA GLU A 276 7.89 23.45 5.82
C GLU A 276 6.98 22.26 5.48
N ARG A 277 7.41 21.03 5.76
CA ARG A 277 6.56 19.84 5.58
C ARG A 277 5.44 19.74 6.62
N LEU A 278 5.67 20.18 7.86
CA LEU A 278 4.60 20.32 8.86
C LEU A 278 3.59 21.39 8.44
N GLU A 279 4.05 22.49 7.84
CA GLU A 279 3.18 23.52 7.26
C GLU A 279 2.34 22.98 6.10
N GLU A 280 2.92 22.15 5.23
CA GLU A 280 2.18 21.44 4.19
C GLU A 280 1.09 20.53 4.77
N LEU A 281 1.43 19.73 5.78
CA LEU A 281 0.46 18.94 6.53
C LEU A 281 -0.63 19.84 7.13
N ARG A 282 -0.28 20.98 7.72
CA ARG A 282 -1.24 21.92 8.31
C ARG A 282 -2.24 22.42 7.27
N VAL A 283 -1.77 22.84 6.11
CA VAL A 283 -2.63 23.31 5.00
C VAL A 283 -3.53 22.18 4.51
N MET A 284 -2.97 21.00 4.29
CA MET A 284 -3.70 19.81 3.84
C MET A 284 -4.82 19.45 4.84
N ILE A 285 -4.48 19.29 6.11
CA ILE A 285 -5.42 18.88 7.16
C ILE A 285 -6.49 19.96 7.40
N ASN A 286 -6.13 21.24 7.42
CA ASN A 286 -7.09 22.33 7.55
C ASN A 286 -8.14 22.32 6.44
N ASN A 287 -7.72 22.06 5.20
CA ASN A 287 -8.60 22.05 4.03
C ASN A 287 -9.37 20.73 3.83
N LEU A 288 -9.04 19.67 4.57
CA LEU A 288 -9.78 18.39 4.51
C LEU A 288 -11.13 18.48 5.22
N ASN A 289 -12.20 18.16 4.51
CA ASN A 289 -13.56 18.02 5.01
C ASN A 289 -14.11 16.66 4.58
N VAL A 290 -13.77 15.63 5.35
CA VAL A 290 -14.01 14.22 5.03
C VAL A 290 -14.46 13.44 6.26
N THR A 291 -15.01 12.26 6.04
CA THR A 291 -15.31 11.26 7.08
C THR A 291 -14.26 10.16 7.15
N SER A 292 -13.10 10.37 6.53
CA SER A 292 -12.01 9.40 6.40
C SER A 292 -11.27 9.17 7.73
N SER A 293 -10.54 8.07 7.78
CA SER A 293 -9.41 7.91 8.72
C SER A 293 -8.13 8.47 8.08
N VAL A 294 -7.45 9.41 8.73
CA VAL A 294 -6.19 10.01 8.27
C VAL A 294 -5.01 9.33 8.95
N CYS A 295 -4.20 8.59 8.19
CA CYS A 295 -3.15 7.72 8.71
C CYS A 295 -1.74 8.26 8.45
N PHE A 296 -0.87 8.12 9.46
CA PHE A 296 0.56 8.42 9.41
C PHE A 296 1.42 7.15 9.60
N ASP A 297 0.88 6.00 9.21
CA ASP A 297 1.39 4.63 9.41
C ASP A 297 2.67 4.27 8.64
N HIS A 298 3.22 5.21 7.87
CA HIS A 298 4.47 5.00 7.15
C HIS A 298 5.67 5.41 7.99
N SER A 299 6.75 4.63 7.92
CA SER A 299 8.00 4.85 8.67
C SER A 299 8.68 6.19 8.38
N MET A 300 8.30 6.89 7.30
CA MET A 300 8.81 8.23 6.99
C MET A 300 8.02 9.37 7.69
N ASN A 301 6.94 9.08 8.42
CA ASN A 301 6.25 10.08 9.25
C ASN A 301 6.96 10.18 10.63
N VAL A 302 8.16 10.77 10.64
CA VAL A 302 9.11 10.77 11.79
C VAL A 302 9.33 12.15 12.41
N TRP A 303 8.31 13.02 12.39
CA TRP A 303 8.38 14.27 13.15
C TRP A 303 8.42 13.96 14.65
N ALA A 304 9.26 14.70 15.38
CA ALA A 304 9.43 14.55 16.81
C ALA A 304 8.30 15.26 17.58
N ASN A 305 7.90 14.69 18.71
CA ASN A 305 7.14 15.38 19.75
C ASN A 305 8.08 15.98 20.81
N ARG A 306 7.54 16.70 21.80
CA ARG A 306 8.33 17.36 22.85
C ARG A 306 9.25 16.42 23.62
N GLN A 307 8.87 15.15 23.76
CA GLN A 307 9.60 14.09 24.44
C GLN A 307 10.58 13.33 23.52
N SER A 308 10.81 13.83 22.30
CA SER A 308 11.64 13.15 21.28
C SER A 308 11.10 11.78 20.85
N GLY A 309 9.80 11.53 21.03
CA GLY A 309 9.07 10.41 20.43
C GLY A 309 8.41 10.79 19.11
N LEU A 310 7.60 9.90 18.54
CA LEU A 310 6.83 10.17 17.32
C LEU A 310 5.69 11.16 17.59
N LEU A 311 5.53 12.13 16.69
CA LEU A 311 4.47 13.15 16.76
C LEU A 311 3.08 12.58 16.47
N PHE A 312 2.97 11.72 15.46
CA PHE A 312 1.71 11.08 15.06
C PHE A 312 1.71 9.60 15.44
N ARG A 313 0.53 9.06 15.74
CA ARG A 313 0.35 7.61 15.88
C ARG A 313 0.61 6.90 14.56
N GLN A 314 1.40 5.83 14.60
CA GLN A 314 1.75 5.02 13.43
C GLN A 314 0.94 3.71 13.35
N ASP A 315 -0.22 3.64 14.00
CA ASP A 315 -1.17 2.54 13.79
C ASP A 315 -1.85 2.63 12.42
N TYR A 316 -2.48 1.53 11.99
CA TYR A 316 -3.09 1.42 10.65
C TYR A 316 -4.47 2.07 10.52
N GLU A 317 -5.09 2.48 11.63
CA GLU A 317 -6.43 3.07 11.67
C GLU A 317 -6.40 4.60 11.63
N GLY A 318 -5.26 5.23 11.96
CA GLY A 318 -5.07 6.67 11.87
C GLY A 318 -6.09 7.44 12.69
N TYR A 319 -6.25 8.74 12.45
CA TYR A 319 -7.16 9.65 13.14
C TYR A 319 -8.51 9.73 12.42
N LYS A 320 -9.61 9.48 13.12
CA LYS A 320 -10.95 9.49 12.55
C LYS A 320 -11.45 10.93 12.40
N PHE A 321 -11.77 11.35 11.17
CA PHE A 321 -12.30 12.68 10.89
C PHE A 321 -13.83 12.63 10.76
N PRO A 322 -14.52 13.72 11.17
CA PRO A 322 -13.98 15.00 11.67
C PRO A 322 -13.57 15.02 13.16
N GLU A 323 -13.86 13.97 13.92
CA GLU A 323 -13.80 13.97 15.38
C GLU A 323 -12.40 14.26 15.95
N GLU A 324 -11.35 13.72 15.31
CA GLU A 324 -9.95 13.87 15.74
C GLU A 324 -9.18 14.89 14.90
N LYS A 325 -9.85 15.70 14.06
CA LYS A 325 -9.18 16.69 13.20
C LYS A 325 -8.46 17.77 14.01
N SER A 326 -9.09 18.30 15.07
CA SER A 326 -8.47 19.32 15.93
C SER A 326 -7.23 18.78 16.62
N LEU A 327 -7.27 17.52 17.08
CA LEU A 327 -6.12 16.85 17.68
C LEU A 327 -4.94 16.77 16.69
N VAL A 328 -5.19 16.41 15.43
CA VAL A 328 -4.10 16.37 14.43
C VAL A 328 -3.50 17.75 14.19
N LEU A 329 -4.32 18.82 14.17
CA LEU A 329 -3.83 20.20 14.04
C LEU A 329 -3.01 20.63 15.25
N GLU A 330 -3.46 20.31 16.47
CA GLU A 330 -2.71 20.57 17.71
C GLU A 330 -1.36 19.84 17.73
N LEU A 331 -1.30 18.60 17.24
CA LEU A 331 -0.05 17.86 17.08
C LEU A 331 0.87 18.54 16.06
N ILE A 332 0.35 19.05 14.95
CA ILE A 332 1.15 19.82 13.98
C ILE A 332 1.72 21.08 14.63
N ASP A 333 0.90 21.82 15.39
CA ASP A 333 1.35 23.00 16.12
C ASP A 333 2.40 22.66 17.20
N GLU A 334 2.28 21.51 17.88
CA GLU A 334 3.34 20.98 18.74
C GLU A 334 4.64 20.77 17.96
N GLY A 335 4.56 20.08 16.81
CA GLY A 335 5.70 19.84 15.93
C GLY A 335 6.39 21.14 15.50
N LEU A 336 5.62 22.16 15.10
CA LEU A 336 6.14 23.47 14.70
C LEU A 336 6.78 24.24 15.87
N SER A 337 6.39 23.96 17.12
CA SER A 337 6.98 24.59 18.30
C SER A 337 8.35 24.01 18.71
N ILE A 338 8.73 22.86 18.15
CA ILE A 338 9.98 22.18 18.45
C ILE A 338 11.08 22.74 17.56
N ASP A 339 12.28 22.95 18.12
CA ASP A 339 13.47 23.35 17.35
C ASP A 339 13.65 22.43 16.16
N GLU A 340 13.71 23.01 14.95
CA GLU A 340 13.73 22.27 13.69
C GLU A 340 14.83 21.19 13.65
N LYS A 341 15.98 21.45 14.29
CA LYS A 341 17.13 20.53 14.35
C LYS A 341 16.83 19.22 15.10
N ARG A 342 15.74 19.17 15.87
CA ARG A 342 15.32 17.94 16.57
C ARG A 342 14.47 17.03 15.69
N HIS A 343 14.02 17.50 14.53
CA HIS A 343 13.32 16.67 13.56
C HIS A 343 14.31 15.91 12.68
N VAL A 344 13.86 14.79 12.12
CA VAL A 344 14.62 14.07 11.10
C VAL A 344 14.57 14.87 9.81
N HIS A 345 15.74 15.22 9.26
CA HIS A 345 15.85 15.84 7.96
C HIS A 345 15.85 14.77 6.86
N VAL A 346 15.15 15.04 5.75
CA VAL A 346 15.08 14.11 4.61
C VAL A 346 16.46 13.87 4.02
N GLN A 347 17.33 14.88 4.02
CA GLN A 347 18.71 14.78 3.56
C GLN A 347 19.48 13.68 4.29
N ASP A 348 19.25 13.52 5.61
CA ASP A 348 19.89 12.47 6.40
C ASP A 348 19.38 11.08 6.00
N LEU A 349 18.09 10.96 5.67
CA LEU A 349 17.47 9.71 5.22
C LEU A 349 17.96 9.30 3.82
N ILE A 350 18.18 10.26 2.94
CA ILE A 350 18.79 10.04 1.62
C ILE A 350 20.20 9.49 1.81
N ALA A 351 21.03 10.11 2.65
CA ALA A 351 22.41 9.68 2.87
C ALA A 351 22.52 8.24 3.40
N ILE A 352 21.61 7.82 4.27
CA ILE A 352 21.56 6.43 4.78
C ILE A 352 21.17 5.44 3.68
N SER A 353 20.27 5.83 2.77
CA SER A 353 19.76 4.94 1.72
C SER A 353 20.70 4.82 0.50
N SER A 354 21.71 5.70 0.41
CA SER A 354 22.73 5.72 -0.63
C SER A 354 24.03 4.99 -0.24
N LEU A 355 24.11 4.47 0.99
CA LEU A 355 25.14 3.57 1.50
C LEU A 355 24.70 2.12 1.30
#